data_AF-A0A564YCY1-F1
#
_entry.id   AF-A0A564YCY1-F1
#
_cell.length_a   1.000
_cell.length_b   1.000
_cell.length_c   1.000
_cell.angle_alpha   90.00
_cell.angle_beta   90.00
_cell.angle_gamma   90.00
#
_symmetry.space_group_name_H-M   'P 1'
#
loop_
_entity.id
_entity.type
_entity.pdbx_description
1 polymer ?
#
loop_
_entity_poly.entity_id
_entity_poly.type
_entity_poly.pdbx_seq_one_letter_code
_entity_poly.pdbx_strand_id
1 'polypeptide(L)'
;MSSDSYYILFPNEAEAFVEALEFQDYDLCGTEPWYKQHAYLDKLNMQAVASARSGSDEFVKEFLISHQKVEFLIRDLVSTELWHRKVFNKVLKKITGNIPTFPIYAVLYHELIVTNLLETISYHVDVVDSLS
;
A
#
# COMPACT_ATOMS: atom_id res chain seq x y z
N MET A 1 -15.83 -11.76 29.05
CA MET A 1 -14.42 -11.67 28.60
C MET A 1 -14.48 -10.89 27.31
N SER A 2 -14.20 -9.59 27.39
CA SER A 2 -14.28 -8.70 26.22
C SER A 2 -13.15 -9.09 25.28
N SER A 3 -13.51 -9.66 24.14
CA SER A 3 -12.58 -9.86 23.03
C SER A 3 -12.25 -8.47 22.51
N ASP A 4 -11.20 -7.84 23.04
CA ASP A 4 -10.62 -6.63 22.47
C ASP A 4 -10.13 -7.01 21.07
N SER A 5 -11.01 -6.80 20.08
CA SER A 5 -10.64 -6.88 18.69
C SER A 5 -9.62 -5.77 18.47
N TYR A 6 -8.37 -6.16 18.27
CA TYR A 6 -7.26 -5.24 18.08
C TYR A 6 -7.39 -4.60 16.69
N TYR A 7 -8.26 -3.59 16.59
CA TYR A 7 -8.41 -2.79 15.38
C TYR A 7 -7.24 -1.80 15.31
N ILE A 8 -6.36 -2.00 14.33
CA ILE A 8 -5.32 -1.04 13.95
C ILE A 8 -5.97 0.13 13.20
N LEU A 9 -7.03 -0.15 12.44
CA LEU A 9 -7.91 0.81 11.79
C LEU A 9 -9.37 0.50 12.10
N PHE A 10 -10.16 1.54 12.36
CA PHE A 10 -11.61 1.38 12.34
C PHE A 10 -12.10 1.19 10.89
N PRO A 11 -13.19 0.42 10.66
CA PRO A 11 -13.66 0.11 9.31
C PRO A 11 -13.95 1.36 8.46
N ASN A 12 -14.54 2.40 9.04
CA ASN A 12 -14.81 3.67 8.37
C ASN A 12 -13.53 4.43 7.97
N GLU A 13 -12.46 4.35 8.78
CA GLU A 13 -11.17 4.93 8.43
C GLU A 13 -10.51 4.15 7.28
N ALA A 14 -10.62 2.82 7.31
CA ALA A 14 -10.08 1.98 6.25
C ALA A 14 -10.79 2.23 4.92
N GLU A 15 -12.12 2.32 4.91
CA GLU A 15 -12.91 2.66 3.72
C GLU A 15 -12.51 4.02 3.15
N ALA A 16 -12.43 5.06 4.01
CA ALA A 16 -12.00 6.39 3.58
C ALA A 16 -10.57 6.40 3.01
N PHE A 17 -9.67 5.59 3.56
CA PHE A 17 -8.30 5.46 3.03
C PHE A 17 -8.28 4.77 1.68
N VAL A 18 -9.06 3.70 1.51
CA VAL A 18 -9.19 2.99 0.23
C VAL A 18 -9.78 3.90 -0.85
N GLU A 19 -10.83 4.66 -0.51
CA GLU A 19 -11.47 5.60 -1.44
C GLU A 19 -10.48 6.68 -1.92
N ALA A 20 -9.69 7.22 -0.99
CA ALA A 20 -8.70 8.26 -1.24
C ALA A 20 -7.44 7.81 -2.01
N LEU A 21 -7.28 6.51 -2.32
CA LEU A 21 -6.16 6.03 -3.11
C LEU A 21 -6.27 6.52 -4.56
N GLU A 22 -5.27 7.26 -5.03
CA GLU A 22 -5.24 7.80 -6.40
C GLU A 22 -3.90 7.54 -7.07
N PHE A 23 -3.91 7.43 -8.40
CA PHE A 23 -2.67 7.31 -9.16
C PHE A 23 -1.90 8.62 -9.09
N GLN A 24 -0.63 8.50 -8.73
CA GLN A 24 0.29 9.64 -8.68
C GLN A 24 1.32 9.52 -9.79
N ASP A 25 1.64 10.65 -10.41
CA ASP A 25 2.72 10.74 -11.38
C ASP A 25 4.08 10.47 -10.71
N TYR A 26 5.02 9.97 -11.51
CA TYR A 26 6.38 9.67 -11.05
C TYR A 26 7.12 10.87 -10.44
N ASP A 27 6.76 12.08 -10.84
CA ASP A 27 7.34 13.33 -10.36
C ASP A 27 6.92 13.66 -8.91
N LEU A 28 5.82 13.06 -8.44
CA LEU A 28 5.33 13.21 -7.06
C LEU A 28 5.98 12.21 -6.10
N CYS A 29 6.74 11.23 -6.60
CA CYS A 29 7.39 10.24 -5.74
C CYS A 29 8.34 10.92 -4.73
N GLY A 30 8.13 10.66 -3.44
CA GLY A 30 8.88 11.29 -2.35
C GLY A 30 8.44 12.72 -1.99
N THR A 31 7.30 13.19 -2.51
CA THR A 31 6.64 14.43 -2.07
C THR A 31 5.59 14.14 -0.99
N GLU A 32 5.07 15.18 -0.33
CA GLU A 32 4.08 15.04 0.75
C GLU A 32 2.80 14.25 0.34
N PRO A 33 2.19 14.48 -0.85
CA PRO A 33 1.08 13.65 -1.33
C PRO A 33 1.41 12.16 -1.41
N TRP A 34 2.63 11.81 -1.83
CA TRP A 34 3.08 10.43 -1.93
C TRP A 34 3.28 9.80 -0.56
N TYR A 35 3.91 10.50 0.38
CA TYR A 35 4.07 10.01 1.76
C TYR A 35 2.73 9.78 2.45
N LYS A 36 1.76 10.66 2.21
CA LYS A 36 0.41 10.52 2.76
C LYS A 36 -0.24 9.23 2.27
N GLN A 37 -0.17 8.96 0.97
CA GLN A 37 -0.70 7.75 0.36
C GLN A 37 0.05 6.49 0.83
N HIS A 38 1.37 6.56 0.92
CA HIS A 38 2.20 5.50 1.50
C HIS A 38 1.75 5.15 2.93
N ALA A 39 1.50 6.15 3.78
CA ALA A 39 1.03 5.93 5.15
C ALA A 39 -0.38 5.32 5.20
N TYR A 40 -1.26 5.63 4.25
CA TYR A 40 -2.57 4.98 4.13
C TYR A 40 -2.42 3.51 3.76
N LEU A 41 -1.60 3.19 2.76
CA LEU A 41 -1.32 1.82 2.35
C LEU A 41 -0.64 1.01 3.47
N ASP A 42 0.29 1.60 4.22
CA ASP A 42 0.95 0.92 5.35
C ASP A 42 -0.06 0.52 6.43
N LYS A 43 -0.96 1.43 6.81
CA LYS A 43 -2.01 1.12 7.81
C LYS A 43 -3.00 0.06 7.30
N LEU A 44 -3.42 0.17 6.04
CA LEU A 44 -4.29 -0.83 5.41
C LEU A 44 -3.62 -2.20 5.39
N ASN A 45 -2.33 -2.26 5.07
CA ASN A 45 -1.54 -3.49 5.12
C ASN A 45 -1.43 -4.07 6.53
N MET A 46 -1.13 -3.25 7.54
CA MET A 46 -1.09 -3.69 8.93
C MET A 46 -2.43 -4.30 9.37
N GLN A 47 -3.53 -3.63 9.05
CA GLN A 47 -4.87 -4.13 9.38
C GLN A 47 -5.22 -5.41 8.61
N ALA A 48 -4.89 -5.50 7.31
CA ALA A 48 -5.13 -6.70 6.51
C ALA A 48 -4.35 -7.91 7.06
N VAL A 49 -3.07 -7.74 7.39
CA VAL A 49 -2.25 -8.78 8.01
C VAL A 49 -2.80 -9.17 9.38
N ALA A 50 -3.24 -8.20 10.19
CA ALA A 50 -3.85 -8.48 11.48
C ALA A 50 -5.12 -9.33 11.31
N SER A 51 -6.04 -8.92 10.42
CA SER A 51 -7.27 -9.65 10.12
C SER A 51 -7.00 -11.07 9.61
N ALA A 52 -6.03 -11.25 8.70
CA ALA A 52 -5.65 -12.57 8.18
C ALA A 52 -5.08 -13.48 9.28
N ARG A 53 -4.30 -12.93 10.23
CA ARG A 53 -3.70 -13.70 11.34
C ARG A 53 -4.73 -14.10 12.41
N SER A 54 -5.72 -13.25 12.68
CA SER A 54 -6.79 -13.51 13.65
C SER A 54 -7.93 -14.34 13.05
N GLY A 55 -7.99 -14.49 11.72
CA GLY A 55 -9.16 -15.05 11.03
C GLY A 55 -10.42 -14.22 11.28
N SER A 56 -10.25 -12.92 11.54
CA SER A 56 -11.36 -11.99 11.78
C SER A 56 -11.87 -11.40 10.47
N ASP A 57 -12.85 -10.51 10.56
CA ASP A 57 -13.46 -9.87 9.40
C ASP A 57 -12.41 -9.15 8.52
N GLU A 58 -12.49 -9.42 7.21
CA GLU A 58 -11.53 -8.98 6.19
C GLU A 58 -12.04 -7.74 5.44
N PHE A 59 -12.57 -6.77 6.19
CA PHE A 59 -13.19 -5.57 5.62
C PHE A 59 -12.26 -4.78 4.67
N VAL A 60 -10.93 -4.79 4.92
CA VAL A 60 -9.97 -4.12 4.02
C VAL A 60 -10.01 -4.74 2.62
N LYS A 61 -10.12 -6.06 2.53
CA LYS A 61 -10.26 -6.77 1.23
C LYS A 61 -11.57 -6.37 0.56
N GLU A 62 -12.67 -6.37 1.31
CA GLU A 62 -13.99 -6.01 0.77
C GLU A 62 -14.03 -4.56 0.25
N PHE A 63 -13.42 -3.62 0.96
CA PHE A 63 -13.29 -2.24 0.50
C PHE A 63 -12.42 -2.12 -0.75
N LEU A 64 -11.29 -2.84 -0.82
CA LEU A 64 -10.45 -2.83 -2.02
C LEU A 64 -11.17 -3.38 -3.26
N ILE A 65 -11.98 -4.43 -3.10
CA ILE A 65 -12.79 -4.99 -4.20
C ILE A 65 -13.93 -4.02 -4.58
N SER A 66 -14.71 -3.56 -3.60
CA SER A 66 -15.89 -2.72 -3.85
C SER A 66 -15.53 -1.36 -4.47
N HIS A 67 -14.40 -0.78 -4.11
CA HIS A 67 -13.88 0.45 -4.71
C HIS A 67 -13.00 0.22 -5.96
N GLN A 68 -12.90 -1.02 -6.46
CA GLN A 68 -12.09 -1.40 -7.63
C GLN A 68 -10.62 -0.97 -7.51
N LYS A 69 -10.06 -0.99 -6.30
CA LYS A 69 -8.68 -0.57 -6.02
C LYS A 69 -7.67 -1.71 -6.14
N VAL A 70 -8.10 -2.93 -6.46
CA VAL A 70 -7.17 -4.05 -6.70
C VAL A 70 -6.31 -3.79 -7.94
N GLU A 71 -6.90 -3.33 -9.05
CA GLU A 71 -6.14 -2.92 -10.23
C GLU A 71 -5.22 -1.72 -9.92
N PHE A 72 -5.69 -0.82 -9.06
CA PHE A 72 -4.89 0.30 -8.56
C PHE A 72 -3.58 -0.18 -7.92
N LEU A 73 -3.67 -1.12 -6.97
CA LEU A 73 -2.50 -1.67 -6.27
C LEU A 73 -1.50 -2.33 -7.22
N ILE A 74 -1.98 -3.07 -8.22
CA ILE A 74 -1.10 -3.74 -9.21
C ILE A 74 -0.33 -2.70 -10.03
N ARG A 75 -1.05 -1.71 -10.55
CA ARG A 75 -0.43 -0.64 -11.36
C ARG A 75 0.51 0.23 -10.52
N ASP A 76 0.19 0.48 -9.25
CA ASP A 76 1.03 1.22 -8.31
C ASP A 76 2.33 0.43 -8.00
N LEU A 77 2.22 -0.90 -7.79
CA LEU A 77 3.38 -1.78 -7.62
C LEU A 77 4.30 -1.75 -8.84
N VAL A 78 3.75 -1.96 -10.05
CA VAL A 78 4.52 -1.95 -11.29
C VAL A 78 5.16 -0.57 -11.51
N SER A 79 4.45 0.51 -11.18
CA SER A 79 4.97 1.87 -11.29
C SER A 79 6.12 2.10 -10.32
N THR A 80 5.98 1.70 -9.06
CA THR A 80 7.03 1.78 -8.04
C THR A 80 8.27 1.00 -8.46
N GLU A 81 8.09 -0.23 -8.98
CA GLU A 81 9.19 -1.05 -9.48
C GLU A 81 9.90 -0.40 -10.68
N LEU A 82 9.15 0.15 -11.64
CA LEU A 82 9.71 0.86 -12.80
C LEU A 82 10.50 2.11 -12.37
N TRP A 83 9.96 2.88 -11.42
CA TRP A 83 10.62 4.04 -10.85
C TRP A 83 11.92 3.64 -10.14
N HIS A 84 11.87 2.57 -9.34
CA HIS A 84 13.04 2.03 -8.64
C HIS A 84 14.12 1.57 -9.65
N ARG A 85 13.76 0.84 -10.70
CA ARG A 85 14.73 0.37 -11.71
C ARG A 85 15.33 1.50 -12.55
N LYS A 86 14.52 2.49 -12.96
CA LYS A 86 14.91 3.50 -13.97
C LYS A 86 15.32 4.86 -13.41
N VAL A 87 14.79 5.25 -12.26
CA VAL A 87 14.93 6.60 -11.68
C VAL A 87 15.79 6.58 -10.41
N PHE A 88 15.57 5.65 -9.49
CA PHE A 88 16.27 5.59 -8.20
C PHE A 88 17.81 5.62 -8.34
N ASN A 89 18.37 4.78 -9.21
CA ASN A 89 19.82 4.75 -9.46
C ASN A 89 20.37 6.10 -9.98
N LYS A 90 19.57 6.85 -10.73
CA LYS A 90 19.97 8.19 -11.22
C LYS A 90 19.85 9.23 -10.11
N VAL A 91 18.83 9.12 -9.26
CA VAL A 91 18.64 9.99 -8.08
C VAL A 91 19.80 9.80 -7.10
N LEU A 92 20.14 8.55 -6.75
CA LEU A 92 21.27 8.25 -5.87
C LEU A 92 22.59 8.85 -6.38
N LYS A 93 22.87 8.73 -7.69
CA LYS A 93 24.08 9.30 -8.30
C LYS A 93 24.12 10.83 -8.28
N LYS A 94 22.95 11.50 -8.24
CA LYS A 94 22.84 12.96 -8.19
C LYS A 94 22.89 13.53 -6.78
N ILE A 95 22.62 12.73 -5.75
CA ILE A 95 22.74 13.14 -4.35
C ILE A 95 24.22 13.26 -4.01
N THR A 96 24.76 14.47 -4.13
CA THR A 96 26.12 14.81 -3.71
C THR A 96 26.08 15.24 -2.25
N GLY A 97 26.34 14.33 -1.31
CA GLY A 97 26.36 14.63 0.12
C GLY A 97 25.86 13.47 0.99
N ASN A 98 25.38 13.80 2.19
CA ASN A 98 24.82 12.80 3.09
C ASN A 98 23.47 12.32 2.54
N ILE A 99 23.37 11.02 2.29
CA ILE A 99 22.20 10.42 1.68
C ILE A 99 21.06 10.44 2.73
N PRO A 100 19.90 11.08 2.44
CA PRO A 100 18.80 11.10 3.40
C PRO A 100 18.21 9.68 3.49
N THR A 101 18.44 9.02 4.63
CA THR A 101 18.09 7.61 4.85
C THR A 101 16.56 7.39 4.83
N PHE A 102 15.79 8.31 5.43
CA PHE A 102 14.35 8.14 5.58
C PHE A 102 13.58 8.14 4.24
N PRO A 103 13.79 9.10 3.32
CA PRO A 103 13.13 9.07 2.01
C PRO A 103 13.43 7.83 1.19
N ILE A 104 14.68 7.36 1.21
CA ILE A 104 15.07 6.14 0.49
C ILE A 104 14.41 4.92 1.10
N TYR A 105 14.43 4.83 2.43
CA TYR A 105 13.77 3.74 3.14
C TYR A 105 12.28 3.71 2.81
N ALA A 106 11.59 4.85 2.83
CA ALA A 106 10.15 4.92 2.56
C ALA A 106 9.80 4.43 1.16
N VAL A 107 10.56 4.82 0.12
CA VAL A 107 10.31 4.37 -1.26
C VAL A 107 10.54 2.87 -1.40
N LEU A 108 11.61 2.33 -0.83
CA LEU A 108 11.88 0.89 -0.86
C LEU A 108 10.82 0.10 -0.05
N TYR A 109 10.38 0.65 1.08
CA TYR A 109 9.39 0.03 1.95
C TYR A 109 7.99 0.05 1.32
N HIS A 110 7.69 1.03 0.46
CA HIS A 110 6.42 1.12 -0.24
C HIS A 110 6.15 -0.11 -1.12
N GLU A 111 7.15 -0.52 -1.91
CA GLU A 111 7.07 -1.72 -2.75
C GLU A 111 6.73 -2.96 -1.91
N LEU A 112 7.34 -3.08 -0.73
CA LEU A 112 7.08 -4.17 0.20
C LEU A 112 5.65 -4.14 0.75
N ILE A 113 5.16 -2.97 1.16
CA ILE A 113 3.79 -2.81 1.66
C ILE A 113 2.77 -3.23 0.61
N VAL A 114 2.90 -2.71 -0.62
CA VAL A 114 1.94 -2.98 -1.69
C VAL A 114 1.97 -4.46 -2.09
N THR A 115 3.16 -5.05 -2.18
CA THR A 115 3.33 -6.49 -2.45
C THR A 115 2.68 -7.35 -1.36
N ASN A 116 2.94 -7.04 -0.09
CA ASN A 116 2.40 -7.81 1.03
C ASN A 116 0.88 -7.67 1.15
N LEU A 117 0.34 -6.48 0.88
CA LEU A 117 -1.10 -6.26 0.84
C LEU A 117 -1.74 -7.07 -0.29
N LEU A 118 -1.17 -7.03 -1.50
CA LEU A 118 -1.63 -7.82 -2.65
C LEU A 118 -1.58 -9.32 -2.37
N GLU A 119 -0.50 -9.83 -1.77
CA GLU A 119 -0.38 -11.24 -1.38
C GLU A 119 -1.46 -11.63 -0.38
N THR A 120 -1.69 -10.80 0.64
CA THR A 120 -2.68 -11.05 1.69
C THR A 120 -4.10 -11.14 1.10
N ILE A 121 -4.47 -10.23 0.20
CA ILE A 121 -5.81 -10.23 -0.40
C ILE A 121 -5.96 -11.29 -1.51
N SER A 122 -4.90 -11.59 -2.26
CA SER A 122 -4.95 -12.54 -3.40
C SER A 122 -4.99 -14.00 -2.96
N TYR A 123 -4.86 -14.28 -1.66
CA TYR A 123 -5.16 -15.59 -1.10
C TYR A 123 -6.64 -15.99 -1.29
N HIS A 124 -7.52 -15.01 -1.56
CA HIS A 124 -8.95 -15.22 -1.79
C HIS A 124 -9.27 -15.20 -3.30
N VAL A 125 -9.96 -16.25 -3.77
CA VAL A 125 -10.34 -16.41 -5.20
C VAL A 125 -11.16 -15.22 -5.70
N ASP A 126 -12.02 -14.65 -4.84
CA ASP A 126 -12.88 -13.51 -5.17
C ASP A 126 -12.07 -12.27 -5.62
N VAL A 127 -10.83 -12.11 -5.13
CA VAL A 127 -9.94 -11.02 -5.56
C VAL A 127 -9.38 -11.28 -6.95
N VAL A 128 -9.06 -12.54 -7.27
CA VAL A 128 -8.59 -12.93 -8.60
C VAL A 128 -9.72 -12.78 -9.63
N ASP A 129 -10.96 -13.13 -9.25
CA ASP A 129 -12.13 -12.93 -10.10
C ASP A 129 -12.42 -11.44 -10.35
N SER A 130 -12.12 -10.56 -9.39
CA SER A 130 -12.26 -9.10 -9.59
C SER A 130 -11.31 -8.51 -10.64
N LEU A 131 -10.29 -9.27 -11.07
CA LEU A 131 -9.32 -8.86 -12.09
C LEU A 131 -9.70 -9.33 -13.51
N SER A 132 -10.77 -10.12 -13.68
CA SER A 132 -11.23 -10.64 -14.98
C SER A 132 -12.26 -9.71 -15.64
#